data_AF-A0A0F8G5R4-F1
#
_entry.id   AF-A0A0F8G5R4-F1
#
_cell.length_a   1.000
_cell.length_b   1.000
_cell.length_c   1.000
_cell.angle_alpha   90.00
_cell.angle_beta   90.00
_cell.angle_gamma   90.00
#
_symmetry.space_group_name_H-M   'P 1'
#
loop_
_entity.id
_entity.type
_entity.pdbx_description
1 polymer ?
#
loop_
_entity_poly.entity_id
_entity_poly.type
_entity_poly.pdbx_seq_one_letter_code
_entity_poly.pdbx_strand_id
1 'polypeptide(L)'
;MGIKICPATIIRAEKECFQNLECFENIIREKLMTSYVVHFDETGMKIEGKRHWLHVASNDKYTCYLPHSKRGAEAIDAMGILPEFKGVAVHDGWKPYNVYDCDHALCNAHLQRELTGIEENYKQQWAKEMN
;
A
#
# COMPACT_ATOMS: atom_id res chain seq x y z
N MET A 1 -19.21 36.21 -14.09
CA MET A 1 -20.05 35.62 -13.04
C MET A 1 -19.76 34.13 -12.98
N GLY A 2 -19.35 33.61 -11.83
CA GLY A 2 -19.11 32.16 -11.64
C GLY A 2 -20.37 31.44 -11.16
N ILE A 3 -20.49 30.16 -11.50
CA ILE A 3 -21.57 29.28 -11.01
C ILE A 3 -21.32 28.96 -9.52
N LYS A 4 -22.32 29.14 -8.67
CA LYS A 4 -22.26 28.72 -7.26
C LYS A 4 -22.77 27.29 -7.13
N ILE A 5 -21.93 26.40 -6.59
CA ILE A 5 -22.30 25.02 -6.27
C ILE A 5 -22.52 24.93 -4.76
N CYS A 6 -23.64 24.33 -4.32
CA CYS A 6 -23.89 24.15 -2.89
C CYS A 6 -23.16 22.90 -2.35
N PRO A 7 -22.77 22.87 -1.06
CA PRO A 7 -22.06 21.72 -0.47
C PRO A 7 -22.80 20.38 -0.63
N ALA A 8 -24.12 20.39 -0.57
CA ALA A 8 -24.95 19.19 -0.75
C ALA A 8 -24.77 18.55 -2.14
N THR A 9 -24.59 19.35 -3.18
CA THR A 9 -24.32 18.84 -4.53
C THR A 9 -22.96 18.16 -4.61
N ILE A 10 -21.93 18.70 -3.93
CA ILE A 10 -20.59 18.11 -3.88
C ILE A 10 -20.63 16.77 -3.15
N ILE A 11 -21.26 16.71 -1.97
CA ILE A 11 -21.39 15.46 -1.18
C ILE A 11 -22.12 14.38 -1.97
N ARG A 12 -23.19 14.76 -2.71
CA ARG A 12 -23.92 13.81 -3.56
C ARG A 12 -23.04 13.28 -4.69
N ALA A 13 -22.32 14.15 -5.38
CA ALA A 13 -21.42 13.76 -6.47
C ALA A 13 -20.29 12.87 -5.97
N GLU A 14 -19.70 13.18 -4.82
CA GLU A 14 -18.68 12.35 -4.17
C GLU A 14 -19.22 10.94 -3.86
N LYS A 15 -20.41 10.85 -3.24
CA LYS A 15 -21.04 9.57 -2.92
C LYS A 15 -21.34 8.74 -4.16
N GLU A 16 -21.82 9.38 -5.23
CA GLU A 16 -22.09 8.72 -6.51
C GLU A 16 -20.80 8.20 -7.14
N CYS A 17 -19.74 9.01 -7.17
CA CYS A 17 -18.42 8.58 -7.63
C CYS A 17 -17.88 7.40 -6.81
N PHE A 18 -17.98 7.47 -5.48
CA PHE A 18 -17.56 6.39 -4.59
C PHE A 18 -18.29 5.07 -4.90
N GLN A 19 -19.61 5.12 -5.07
CA GLN A 19 -20.40 3.93 -5.41
C GLN A 19 -20.03 3.37 -6.78
N ASN A 20 -19.81 4.23 -7.77
CA ASN A 20 -19.44 3.81 -9.13
C ASN A 20 -18.02 3.23 -9.23
N LEU A 21 -17.15 3.52 -8.26
CA LEU A 21 -15.78 2.99 -8.22
C LEU A 21 -15.71 1.52 -7.77
N GLU A 22 -16.72 0.99 -7.09
CA GLU A 22 -16.69 -0.36 -6.49
C GLU A 22 -16.32 -1.44 -7.53
N CYS A 23 -16.96 -1.42 -8.71
CA CYS A 23 -16.67 -2.37 -9.78
C CYS A 23 -15.22 -2.23 -10.29
N PHE A 24 -14.74 -1.01 -10.44
CA PHE A 24 -13.38 -0.73 -10.90
C PHE A 24 -12.32 -1.16 -9.87
N GLU A 25 -12.57 -0.93 -8.58
CA GLU A 25 -11.70 -1.41 -7.51
C GLU A 25 -11.61 -2.94 -7.48
N ASN A 26 -12.73 -3.63 -7.69
CA ASN A 26 -12.73 -5.10 -7.77
C ASN A 26 -11.91 -5.60 -8.96
N ILE A 27 -12.01 -4.95 -10.12
CA ILE A 27 -11.16 -5.26 -11.28
C ILE A 27 -9.68 -5.05 -10.93
N ILE A 28 -9.33 -3.96 -10.25
CA ILE A 28 -7.95 -3.72 -9.81
C ILE A 28 -7.45 -4.84 -8.88
N ARG A 29 -8.26 -5.21 -7.88
CA ARG A 29 -7.91 -6.30 -6.94
C ARG A 29 -7.64 -7.60 -7.69
N GLU A 30 -8.51 -7.98 -8.62
CA GLU A 30 -8.34 -9.17 -9.47
C GLU A 30 -7.06 -9.10 -10.33
N LYS A 31 -6.79 -7.95 -10.94
CA LYS A 31 -5.57 -7.75 -11.75
C LYS A 31 -4.30 -7.84 -10.93
N LEU A 32 -4.31 -7.33 -9.70
CA LEU A 32 -3.19 -7.45 -8.77
C LEU A 32 -3.01 -8.90 -8.32
N MET A 33 -4.08 -9.59 -7.92
CA MET A 33 -4.03 -11.00 -7.50
C MET A 33 -3.50 -11.95 -8.58
N THR A 34 -3.76 -11.63 -9.85
CA THR A 34 -3.31 -12.43 -11.01
C THR A 34 -1.97 -11.97 -11.60
N SER A 35 -1.34 -10.94 -11.02
CA SER A 35 -0.04 -10.44 -11.46
C SER A 35 1.10 -11.36 -11.00
N TYR A 36 2.21 -11.35 -11.73
CA TYR A 36 3.38 -12.12 -11.32
C TYR A 36 4.13 -11.48 -10.14
N VAL A 37 4.20 -10.14 -10.10
CA VAL A 37 4.85 -9.36 -9.05
C VAL A 37 3.89 -8.28 -8.56
N VAL A 38 3.78 -8.12 -7.23
CA VAL A 38 3.02 -7.04 -6.60
C VAL A 38 3.85 -6.44 -5.47
N HIS A 39 3.83 -5.12 -5.37
CA HIS A 39 4.48 -4.35 -4.32
C HIS A 39 3.48 -4.04 -3.21
N PHE A 40 3.87 -4.29 -1.96
CA PHE A 40 3.08 -4.00 -0.77
C PHE A 40 3.82 -3.02 0.13
N ASP A 41 3.11 -2.02 0.62
CA ASP A 41 3.66 -0.99 1.52
C ASP A 41 2.58 -0.44 2.45
N GLU A 42 3.02 0.14 3.58
CA GLU A 42 2.16 0.68 4.61
C GLU A 42 2.70 2.00 5.16
N THR A 43 1.90 3.06 5.05
CA THR A 43 2.28 4.38 5.58
C THR A 43 1.25 4.92 6.56
N GLY A 44 1.72 5.61 7.60
CA GLY A 44 0.84 6.21 8.60
C GLY A 44 0.16 7.48 8.06
N MET A 45 -1.15 7.61 8.29
CA MET A 45 -1.93 8.80 7.95
C MET A 45 -2.85 9.22 9.10
N LYS A 46 -3.40 10.43 9.05
CA LYS A 46 -4.42 10.90 10.00
C LYS A 46 -5.79 10.98 9.31
N ILE A 47 -6.78 10.29 9.87
CA ILE A 47 -8.20 10.40 9.48
C ILE A 47 -8.94 10.92 10.72
N GLU A 48 -9.59 12.07 10.58
CA GLU A 48 -10.29 12.75 11.70
C GLU A 48 -9.41 12.92 12.95
N GLY A 49 -8.11 13.20 12.75
CA GLY A 49 -7.13 13.38 13.83
C GLY A 49 -6.64 12.08 14.47
N LYS A 50 -7.18 10.92 14.11
CA LYS A 50 -6.75 9.61 14.60
C LYS A 50 -5.75 8.98 13.64
N ARG A 51 -4.79 8.22 14.18
CA ARG A 51 -3.80 7.47 13.37
C ARG A 51 -4.50 6.32 12.66
N HIS A 52 -4.37 6.30 11.35
CA HIS A 52 -4.70 5.18 10.47
C HIS A 52 -3.43 4.79 9.69
N TRP A 53 -3.49 3.66 9.00
CA TRP A 53 -2.46 3.17 8.09
C TRP A 53 -3.08 3.04 6.71
N LEU A 54 -2.42 3.64 5.72
CA LEU A 54 -2.75 3.44 4.31
C LEU A 54 -1.95 2.25 3.82
N HIS A 55 -2.66 1.16 3.52
CA HIS A 55 -2.11 -0.03 2.89
C HIS A 55 -2.15 0.15 1.38
N VAL A 56 -1.08 -0.26 0.71
CA VAL A 56 -0.94 -0.18 -0.74
C VAL A 56 -0.61 -1.56 -1.29
N ALA A 57 -1.27 -1.93 -2.37
CA ALA A 57 -0.86 -3.03 -3.24
C ALA A 57 -0.78 -2.50 -4.67
N SER A 58 0.34 -2.66 -5.36
CA SER A 58 0.53 -2.09 -6.69
C SER A 58 1.46 -2.87 -7.61
N ASN A 59 1.34 -2.59 -8.90
CA ASN A 59 2.32 -2.94 -9.94
C ASN A 59 2.51 -1.75 -10.90
N ASP A 60 3.06 -1.98 -12.09
CA ASP A 60 3.32 -0.95 -13.10
C ASP A 60 2.05 -0.28 -13.66
N LYS A 61 0.87 -0.89 -13.48
CA LYS A 61 -0.41 -0.46 -14.08
C LYS A 61 -1.51 -0.18 -13.09
N TYR A 62 -1.53 -0.89 -11.96
CA TYR A 62 -2.65 -0.92 -11.03
C TYR A 62 -2.16 -0.60 -9.62
N THR A 63 -2.98 0.15 -8.89
CA THR A 63 -2.76 0.48 -7.49
C THR A 63 -4.06 0.37 -6.74
N CYS A 64 -4.05 -0.34 -5.62
CA CYS A 64 -5.15 -0.43 -4.69
C CYS A 64 -4.73 0.19 -3.36
N TYR A 65 -5.63 0.95 -2.75
CA TYR A 65 -5.43 1.63 -1.48
C TYR A 65 -6.47 1.16 -0.47
N LEU A 66 -6.05 0.90 0.77
CA LEU A 66 -6.95 0.64 1.89
C LEU A 66 -6.51 1.43 3.13
N PRO A 67 -7.23 2.49 3.52
CA PRO A 67 -7.06 3.09 4.83
C PRO A 67 -7.67 2.19 5.90
N HIS A 68 -6.86 1.80 6.89
CA HIS A 68 -7.31 0.95 8.00
C HIS A 68 -6.82 1.49 9.34
N SER A 69 -7.56 1.23 10.43
CA SER A 69 -7.16 1.67 11.77
C SER A 69 -5.94 0.91 12.33
N LYS A 70 -5.65 -0.25 11.73
CA LYS A 70 -4.55 -1.16 12.10
C LYS A 70 -3.48 -1.21 11.03
N ARG A 71 -2.25 -1.47 11.48
CA ARG A 71 -1.11 -1.87 10.66
C ARG A 71 -1.01 -3.40 10.65
N GLY A 72 -0.52 -3.98 9.55
CA GLY A 72 -0.23 -5.41 9.45
C GLY A 72 -1.43 -6.30 9.20
N ALA A 73 -1.31 -7.55 9.66
CA ALA A 73 -2.10 -8.67 9.15
C ALA A 73 -3.61 -8.41 9.09
N GLU A 74 -4.22 -7.89 10.16
CA GLU A 74 -5.67 -7.61 10.18
C GLU A 74 -6.13 -6.72 9.02
N ALA A 75 -5.35 -5.71 8.66
CA ALA A 75 -5.67 -4.81 7.56
C ALA A 75 -5.30 -5.39 6.19
N ILE A 76 -4.20 -6.15 6.12
CA ILE A 76 -3.79 -6.87 4.91
C ILE A 76 -4.84 -7.93 4.53
N ASP A 77 -5.35 -8.66 5.53
CA ASP A 77 -6.44 -9.62 5.40
C ASP A 77 -7.73 -8.92 4.92
N ALA A 78 -8.06 -7.77 5.53
CA ALA A 78 -9.21 -6.97 5.11
C ALA A 78 -9.09 -6.43 3.68
N MET A 79 -7.86 -6.20 3.18
CA MET A 79 -7.62 -5.80 1.78
C MET A 79 -7.87 -6.94 0.80
N GLY A 80 -7.70 -8.19 1.23
CA GLY A 80 -8.05 -9.39 0.48
C GLY A 80 -7.21 -9.65 -0.77
N ILE A 81 -6.03 -9.02 -0.90
CA ILE A 81 -5.13 -9.25 -2.04
C ILE A 81 -4.02 -10.23 -1.65
N LEU A 82 -3.17 -9.85 -0.68
CA LEU A 82 -2.01 -10.66 -0.29
C LEU A 82 -2.35 -12.07 0.25
N PRO A 83 -3.44 -12.28 1.02
CA PRO A 83 -3.79 -13.62 1.52
C PRO A 83 -3.98 -14.67 0.41
N GLU A 84 -4.48 -14.25 -0.75
CA GLU A 84 -4.77 -15.12 -1.89
C GLU A 84 -3.69 -15.03 -2.99
N PHE A 85 -2.72 -14.15 -2.83
CA PHE A 85 -1.69 -13.91 -3.84
C PHE A 85 -0.65 -15.03 -3.85
N LYS A 86 -0.30 -15.52 -5.05
CA LYS A 86 0.64 -16.63 -5.25
C LYS A 86 1.87 -16.28 -6.10
N GLY A 87 2.03 -15.00 -6.45
CA GLY A 87 3.20 -14.49 -7.14
C GLY A 87 4.31 -14.05 -6.18
N VAL A 88 5.13 -13.10 -6.63
CA VAL A 88 6.21 -12.50 -5.83
C VAL A 88 5.73 -11.21 -5.16
N ALA A 89 5.60 -11.24 -3.83
CA ALA A 89 5.28 -10.10 -3.01
C ALA A 89 6.56 -9.31 -2.66
N VAL A 90 6.66 -8.09 -3.14
CA VAL A 90 7.78 -7.17 -2.84
C VAL A 90 7.39 -6.26 -1.69
N HIS A 91 8.11 -6.27 -0.57
CA HIS A 91 7.78 -5.47 0.61
C HIS A 91 9.03 -5.02 1.39
N ASP A 92 8.86 -4.18 2.41
CA ASP A 92 9.92 -3.57 3.25
C ASP A 92 10.57 -4.53 4.28
N GLY A 93 10.38 -5.85 4.14
CA GLY A 93 10.90 -6.84 5.09
C GLY A 93 10.20 -6.85 6.45
N TRP A 94 9.08 -6.11 6.63
CA TRP A 94 8.37 -6.12 7.90
C TRP A 94 7.76 -7.50 8.21
N LYS A 95 7.99 -7.98 9.43
CA LYS A 95 7.69 -9.35 9.87
C LYS A 95 6.26 -9.86 9.55
N PRO A 96 5.18 -9.06 9.68
CA PRO A 96 3.82 -9.51 9.39
C PRO A 96 3.56 -9.93 7.95
N TYR A 97 4.41 -9.56 6.99
CA TYR A 97 4.32 -10.09 5.62
C TYR A 97 4.72 -11.57 5.53
N ASN A 98 5.60 -12.05 6.41
CA ASN A 98 6.21 -13.38 6.29
C ASN A 98 5.27 -14.54 6.62
N VAL A 99 4.01 -14.26 6.98
CA VAL A 99 3.01 -15.30 7.30
C VAL A 99 2.18 -15.73 6.09
N TYR A 100 2.28 -14.99 4.98
CA TYR A 100 1.52 -15.27 3.76
C TYR A 100 2.27 -16.26 2.87
N ASP A 101 1.52 -17.17 2.27
CA ASP A 101 2.06 -18.23 1.43
C ASP A 101 2.21 -17.75 -0.02
N CYS A 102 3.31 -17.04 -0.28
CA CYS A 102 3.73 -16.52 -1.58
C CYS A 102 5.26 -16.44 -1.66
N ASP A 103 5.80 -16.15 -2.84
CA ASP A 103 7.23 -15.84 -2.94
C ASP A 103 7.47 -14.42 -2.40
N HIS A 104 8.55 -14.23 -1.64
CA HIS A 104 8.88 -12.94 -1.04
C HIS A 104 10.12 -12.33 -1.66
N ALA A 105 10.07 -11.01 -1.90
CA ALA A 105 11.20 -10.21 -2.30
C ALA A 105 11.27 -8.93 -1.44
N LEU A 106 12.49 -8.46 -1.17
CA LEU A 106 12.68 -7.21 -0.43
C LEU A 106 12.66 -6.02 -1.39
N CYS A 107 12.03 -4.94 -0.95
CA CYS A 107 11.97 -3.69 -1.70
C CYS A 107 13.35 -3.01 -1.71
N ASN A 108 13.97 -2.93 -2.88
CA ASN A 108 15.29 -2.29 -3.03
C ASN A 108 15.32 -0.84 -2.55
N ALA A 109 14.24 -0.07 -2.76
CA ALA A 109 14.16 1.31 -2.27
C ALA A 109 14.16 1.39 -0.75
N HIS A 110 13.59 0.39 -0.05
CA HIS A 110 13.69 0.30 1.40
C HIS A 110 15.09 -0.11 1.83
N LEU A 111 15.68 -1.13 1.18
CA LEU A 111 17.05 -1.55 1.45
C LEU A 111 18.06 -0.41 1.31
N GLN A 112 17.97 0.41 0.26
CA GLN A 112 18.85 1.57 0.06
C GLN A 112 18.72 2.60 1.19
N ARG A 113 17.50 2.85 1.68
CA ARG A 113 17.28 3.75 2.83
C ARG A 113 17.82 3.16 4.12
N GLU A 114 17.69 1.86 4.33
CA GLU A 114 18.26 1.17 5.48
C GLU A 114 19.78 1.21 5.46
N LEU A 115 20.41 0.91 4.32
CA LEU A 115 21.87 1.02 4.14
C LEU A 115 22.37 2.45 4.41
N THR A 116 21.67 3.45 3.87
CA THR A 116 21.95 4.86 4.16
C THR A 116 21.84 5.14 5.67
N GLY A 117 20.76 4.68 6.31
CA GLY A 117 20.55 4.85 7.75
C GLY A 117 21.63 4.15 8.60
N ILE A 118 22.16 3.02 8.12
CA ILE A 118 23.25 2.29 8.78
C ILE A 118 24.57 3.09 8.70
N GLU A 119 24.90 3.63 7.52
CA GLU A 119 26.05 4.53 7.35
C GLU A 119 25.91 5.76 8.25
N GLU A 120 24.76 6.44 8.23
CA GLU A 120 24.57 7.72 8.91
C GLU A 120 24.54 7.59 10.43
N ASN A 121 23.81 6.60 10.96
CA ASN A 121 23.58 6.49 12.40
C ASN A 121 24.63 5.61 13.12
N TYR A 122 25.19 4.62 12.43
CA TYR A 122 26.10 3.64 13.03
C TYR A 122 27.52 3.66 12.45
N LYS A 123 27.78 4.53 11.45
CA LYS A 123 29.10 4.77 10.84
C LYS A 123 29.76 3.51 10.26
N GLN A 124 28.94 2.56 9.81
CA GLN A 124 29.42 1.32 9.22
C GLN A 124 29.73 1.52 7.72
N GLN A 125 31.01 1.41 7.34
CA GLN A 125 31.43 1.66 5.95
C GLN A 125 30.92 0.61 4.95
N TRP A 126 30.78 -0.65 5.37
CA TRP A 126 30.27 -1.70 4.50
C TRP A 126 28.89 -1.38 3.93
N ALA A 127 28.06 -0.62 4.65
CA ALA A 127 26.71 -0.27 4.19
C ALA A 127 26.75 0.68 3.00
N LYS A 128 27.76 1.56 2.96
CA LYS A 128 28.04 2.44 1.82
C LYS A 128 28.57 1.68 0.62
N GLU A 129 29.41 0.67 0.84
CA GLU A 129 29.97 -0.18 -0.22
C GLU A 129 28.89 -1.04 -0.90
N MET A 130 27.80 -1.33 -0.20
CA MET A 130 26.66 -2.11 -0.69
C MET A 130 25.53 -1.28 -1.33
N ASN A 131 25.58 0.05 -1.25
CA ASN A 131 24.53 0.96 -1.73
C ASN A 131 24.82 1.47 -3.16
#